data_AF-A0A257Y8U4-F1
#
_entry.id   AF-A0A257Y8U4-F1
#
_cell.length_a   1.000
_cell.length_b   1.000
_cell.length_c   1.000
_cell.angle_alpha   90.00
_cell.angle_beta   90.00
_cell.angle_gamma   90.00
#
_symmetry.space_group_name_H-M   'P 1'
#
loop_
_entity.id
_entity.type
_entity.pdbx_description
1 polymer ?
#
loop_
_entity_poly.entity_id
_entity_poly.type
_entity_poly.pdbx_seq_one_letter_code
_entity_poly.pdbx_strand_id
1 'polypeptide(L)'
;MAKKRPTLKGFTMVELVIVIIIIVILATVAIVGYGSWEKNLAARTVKSDLIAAAAAMESAKTWGTVTVGVYPQSLPASFVASNSTNITLASRPGGANFCINGTSYDDPNISYYISSNQTEPALGNCNVVAAAGTPSNTTTIDFWGSSVTGIGDSNDVAVDAAGNAYVVSTGRN
;
A
#
# COMPACT_ATOMS: atom_id res chain seq x y z
N MET A 1 -26.38 75.68 -7.61
CA MET A 1 -25.86 74.44 -8.25
C MET A 1 -26.43 73.23 -7.51
N ALA A 2 -27.34 72.46 -8.12
CA ALA A 2 -27.96 71.31 -7.46
C ALA A 2 -27.07 70.05 -7.63
N LYS A 3 -26.59 69.50 -6.51
CA LYS A 3 -25.73 68.30 -6.46
C LYS A 3 -26.59 67.05 -6.71
N LYS A 4 -26.49 66.48 -7.91
CA LYS A 4 -27.19 65.25 -8.30
C LYS A 4 -26.66 64.09 -7.44
N ARG A 5 -27.50 63.56 -6.55
CA ARG A 5 -27.16 62.38 -5.73
C ARG A 5 -27.31 61.12 -6.60
N PRO A 6 -26.34 60.20 -6.62
CA PRO A 6 -26.49 58.94 -7.34
C PRO A 6 -27.57 58.10 -6.66
N THR A 7 -28.55 57.65 -7.43
CA THR A 7 -29.55 56.70 -6.98
C THR A 7 -28.90 55.31 -6.92
N LEU A 8 -28.81 54.72 -5.73
CA LEU A 8 -28.44 53.32 -5.60
C LEU A 8 -29.57 52.48 -6.18
N LYS A 9 -29.29 51.79 -7.29
CA LYS A 9 -30.19 50.76 -7.82
C LYS A 9 -30.15 49.58 -6.85
N GLY A 10 -31.29 49.25 -6.26
CA GLY A 10 -31.43 48.13 -5.33
C GLY A 10 -31.33 46.78 -6.04
N PHE A 11 -30.75 45.81 -5.33
CA PHE A 11 -30.71 44.39 -5.71
C PHE A 11 -32.13 43.85 -5.78
N THR A 12 -32.55 43.29 -6.92
CA THR A 12 -33.93 42.82 -7.06
C THR A 12 -34.10 41.46 -6.35
N MET A 13 -35.28 41.17 -5.78
CA MET A 13 -35.53 39.82 -5.25
C MET A 13 -35.37 38.74 -6.31
N VAL A 14 -35.70 39.06 -7.56
CA VAL A 14 -35.53 38.15 -8.71
C VAL A 14 -34.05 37.84 -8.95
N GLU A 15 -33.17 38.82 -8.81
CA GLU A 15 -31.72 38.65 -8.93
C GLU A 15 -31.16 37.75 -7.81
N LEU A 16 -31.72 37.83 -6.61
CA LEU A 16 -31.35 36.89 -5.54
C LEU A 16 -31.87 35.47 -5.83
N VAL A 17 -33.11 35.34 -6.29
CA VAL A 17 -33.75 34.04 -6.54
C VAL A 17 -33.06 33.27 -7.65
N ILE A 18 -32.64 33.93 -8.73
CA ILE A 18 -31.94 33.22 -9.81
C ILE A 18 -30.53 32.77 -9.37
N VAL A 19 -29.84 33.55 -8.55
CA VAL A 19 -28.51 33.20 -8.04
C VAL A 19 -28.56 31.94 -7.17
N ILE A 20 -29.55 31.83 -6.27
CA ILE A 20 -29.69 30.63 -5.44
C ILE A 20 -30.03 29.39 -6.30
N ILE A 21 -30.85 29.53 -7.35
CA ILE A 21 -31.16 28.42 -8.26
C ILE A 21 -29.89 27.95 -8.96
N ILE A 22 -29.06 28.87 -9.45
CA ILE A 22 -27.80 28.54 -10.11
C ILE A 22 -26.85 27.83 -9.13
N ILE A 23 -26.72 28.33 -7.90
CA ILE A 23 -25.87 27.70 -6.88
C ILE A 23 -26.33 26.29 -6.56
N VAL A 24 -27.65 26.06 -6.43
CA VAL A 24 -28.20 24.73 -6.17
C VAL A 24 -27.84 23.77 -7.30
N ILE A 25 -28.05 24.17 -8.56
CA ILE A 25 -27.73 23.33 -9.73
C ILE A 25 -26.23 22.99 -9.75
N LEU A 26 -25.36 23.99 -9.57
CA LEU A 26 -23.91 23.80 -9.57
C LEU A 26 -23.44 22.88 -8.43
N ALA A 27 -24.03 23.04 -7.23
CA ALA A 27 -23.69 22.22 -6.07
C ALA A 27 -24.05 20.74 -6.31
N THR A 28 -25.23 20.45 -6.89
CA THR A 28 -25.62 19.07 -7.20
C THR A 28 -24.65 18.37 -8.16
N VAL A 29 -24.21 19.04 -9.24
CA VAL A 29 -23.30 18.42 -10.21
C VAL A 29 -21.90 18.21 -9.61
N ALA A 30 -21.43 19.13 -8.77
CA ALA A 30 -20.13 19.02 -8.11
C ALA A 30 -20.04 17.78 -7.20
N ILE A 31 -21.11 17.46 -6.47
CA ILE A 31 -21.13 16.31 -5.54
C ILE A 31 -20.96 14.98 -6.28
N VAL A 32 -21.61 14.81 -7.43
CA VAL A 32 -21.55 13.54 -8.20
C VAL A 32 -20.13 13.28 -8.74
N GLY A 33 -19.38 14.32 -9.12
CA GLY A 33 -18.02 14.17 -9.65
C GLY A 33 -16.95 13.92 -8.58
N TYR A 34 -17.15 14.46 -7.36
CA TYR A 34 -16.11 14.55 -6.34
C TYR A 34 -15.61 13.17 -5.85
N GLY A 35 -16.51 12.21 -5.63
CA GLY A 35 -16.13 10.90 -5.09
C GLY A 35 -15.13 10.15 -5.97
N SER A 36 -15.28 10.19 -7.29
CA SER A 36 -14.34 9.53 -8.22
C SER A 36 -12.97 10.19 -8.24
N TRP A 37 -12.91 11.51 -8.05
CA TRP A 37 -11.68 12.29 -8.02
C TRP A 37 -10.85 11.95 -6.79
N GLU A 38 -11.48 11.88 -5.62
CA GLU A 38 -10.84 11.53 -4.36
C GLU A 38 -10.19 10.14 -4.40
N LYS A 39 -10.89 9.12 -4.92
CA LYS A 39 -10.31 7.78 -5.10
C LYS A 39 -9.08 7.77 -6.02
N ASN A 40 -9.14 8.56 -7.10
CA ASN A 40 -8.03 8.68 -8.03
C ASN A 40 -6.82 9.39 -7.40
N LEU A 41 -7.05 10.39 -6.55
CA LEU A 41 -5.99 11.03 -5.78
C LEU A 41 -5.38 10.06 -4.79
N ALA A 42 -6.18 9.35 -4.00
CA ALA A 42 -5.70 8.34 -3.05
C ALA A 42 -4.83 7.29 -3.76
N ALA A 43 -5.29 6.74 -4.88
CA ALA A 43 -4.51 5.79 -5.69
C ALA A 43 -3.20 6.38 -6.21
N ARG A 44 -3.18 7.64 -6.67
CA ARG A 44 -1.97 8.32 -7.15
C ARG A 44 -0.97 8.55 -6.02
N THR A 45 -1.44 8.94 -4.84
CA THR A 45 -0.58 9.14 -3.66
C THR A 45 0.09 7.83 -3.25
N VAL A 46 -0.69 6.74 -3.13
CA VAL A 46 -0.13 5.41 -2.81
C VAL A 46 0.92 4.99 -3.86
N LYS A 47 0.64 5.17 -5.14
CA LYS A 47 1.61 4.86 -6.21
C LYS A 47 2.90 5.67 -6.09
N SER A 48 2.78 6.98 -5.85
CA SER A 48 3.92 7.88 -5.69
C SER A 48 4.78 7.48 -4.50
N ASP A 49 4.16 7.17 -3.37
CA ASP A 49 4.86 6.75 -2.16
C ASP A 49 5.55 5.39 -2.34
N LEU A 50 4.93 4.45 -3.05
CA LEU A 50 5.55 3.16 -3.38
C LEU A 50 6.79 3.32 -4.26
N ILE A 51 6.74 4.21 -5.26
CA ILE A 51 7.89 4.51 -6.12
C ILE A 51 9.03 5.14 -5.30
N ALA A 52 8.69 6.09 -4.42
CA ALA A 52 9.66 6.70 -3.51
C ALA A 52 10.28 5.67 -2.54
N ALA A 53 9.47 4.74 -2.01
CA ALA A 53 9.93 3.66 -1.16
C ALA A 53 10.86 2.70 -1.91
N ALA A 54 10.52 2.32 -3.15
CA ALA A 54 11.35 1.48 -4.00
C ALA A 54 12.70 2.16 -4.32
N ALA A 55 12.69 3.46 -4.62
CA ALA A 55 13.92 4.23 -4.85
C ALA A 55 14.80 4.28 -3.58
N ALA A 56 14.20 4.42 -2.40
CA ALA A 56 14.92 4.36 -1.13
C ALA A 56 15.49 2.95 -0.86
N MET A 57 14.78 1.89 -1.23
CA MET A 57 15.31 0.52 -1.13
C MET A 57 16.51 0.31 -2.05
N GLU A 58 16.46 0.82 -3.29
CA GLU A 58 17.58 0.69 -4.23
C GLU A 58 18.81 1.49 -3.79
N SER A 59 18.60 2.67 -3.23
CA SER A 59 19.70 3.45 -2.64
C SER A 59 20.29 2.75 -1.42
N ALA A 60 19.44 2.19 -0.54
CA ALA A 60 19.90 1.42 0.61
C ALA A 60 20.64 0.14 0.22
N LYS A 61 20.32 -0.49 -0.92
CA LYS A 61 21.10 -1.63 -1.45
C LYS A 61 22.50 -1.22 -1.92
N THR A 62 22.63 -0.03 -2.50
CA THR A 62 23.89 0.45 -3.08
C THR A 62 24.82 1.03 -2.01
N TRP A 63 24.28 1.80 -1.06
CA TRP A 63 25.05 2.54 -0.05
C TRP A 63 24.71 2.14 1.40
N GLY A 64 24.03 1.01 1.59
CA GLY A 64 23.56 0.58 2.90
C GLY A 64 24.67 0.20 3.88
N THR A 65 24.43 0.52 5.16
CA THR A 65 25.34 0.23 6.26
C THR A 65 25.42 -1.26 6.62
N VAL A 66 24.38 -2.05 6.35
CA VAL A 66 24.30 -3.45 6.82
C VAL A 66 25.07 -4.40 5.90
N THR A 67 24.77 -4.41 4.60
CA THR A 67 25.46 -5.24 3.62
C THR A 67 25.26 -4.65 2.22
N VAL A 68 26.37 -4.37 1.53
CA VAL A 68 26.32 -3.84 0.15
C VAL A 68 25.79 -4.93 -0.79
N GLY A 69 24.88 -4.55 -1.69
CA GLY A 69 24.28 -5.48 -2.68
C GLY A 69 23.05 -6.24 -2.19
N VAL A 70 22.56 -5.93 -0.99
CA VAL A 70 21.40 -6.60 -0.39
C VAL A 70 20.34 -5.56 0.03
N TYR A 71 19.07 -5.87 -0.28
CA TYR A 71 17.90 -5.52 0.53
C TYR A 71 18.16 -4.99 1.96
N PRO A 72 17.58 -3.91 2.54
CA PRO A 72 17.46 -3.80 4.01
C PRO A 72 16.23 -4.58 4.54
N GLN A 73 16.24 -5.02 5.81
CA GLN A 73 15.15 -5.84 6.42
C GLN A 73 13.92 -4.99 6.78
N SER A 74 14.06 -3.67 6.74
CA SER A 74 13.03 -2.68 7.01
C SER A 74 13.11 -1.59 5.96
N LEU A 75 12.03 -0.81 5.85
CA LEU A 75 12.05 0.42 5.05
C LEU A 75 13.16 1.35 5.59
N PRO A 76 13.94 1.99 4.70
CA PRO A 76 15.01 2.90 5.11
C PRO A 76 14.44 4.12 5.83
N ALA A 77 15.15 4.64 6.82
CA ALA A 77 14.74 5.87 7.53
C ALA A 77 14.69 7.11 6.62
N SER A 78 15.31 7.06 5.44
CA SER A 78 15.21 8.10 4.41
C SER A 78 13.85 8.16 3.72
N PHE A 79 13.04 7.10 3.86
CA PHE A 79 11.68 7.07 3.33
C PHE A 79 10.69 7.49 4.42
N VAL A 80 9.87 8.48 4.10
CA VAL A 80 8.75 8.93 4.94
C VAL A 80 7.49 8.77 4.11
N ALA A 81 6.58 7.92 4.58
CA ALA A 81 5.27 7.75 3.94
C ALA A 81 4.40 9.00 4.13
N SER A 82 3.49 9.24 3.19
CA SER A 82 2.49 10.30 3.34
C SER A 82 1.48 9.94 4.45
N ASN A 83 0.91 10.94 5.12
CA ASN A 83 -0.05 10.72 6.22
C ASN A 83 -1.31 9.94 5.81
N SER A 84 -1.66 9.96 4.52
CA SER A 84 -2.85 9.27 3.97
C SER A 84 -2.55 7.88 3.40
N THR A 85 -1.32 7.39 3.56
CA THR A 85 -0.91 6.07 3.05
C THR A 85 -0.24 5.24 4.14
N ASN A 86 -0.42 3.93 4.05
CA ASN A 86 0.27 2.96 4.88
C ASN A 86 1.15 2.12 3.97
N ILE A 87 2.47 2.27 4.11
CA ILE A 87 3.48 1.58 3.31
C ILE A 87 4.24 0.61 4.19
N THR A 88 4.23 -0.67 3.82
CA THR A 88 4.86 -1.75 4.61
C THR A 88 5.69 -2.67 3.72
N LEU A 89 6.83 -3.10 4.24
CA LEU A 89 7.63 -4.14 3.57
C LEU A 89 6.92 -5.49 3.77
N ALA A 90 6.45 -6.11 2.69
CA ALA A 90 5.69 -7.35 2.75
C ALA A 90 6.60 -8.59 2.67
N SER A 91 7.63 -8.56 1.82
CA SER A 91 8.60 -9.66 1.75
C SER A 91 9.95 -9.21 1.21
N ARG A 92 10.99 -9.98 1.57
CA ARG A 92 12.37 -9.74 1.14
C ARG A 92 13.19 -11.04 1.08
N PRO A 93 12.85 -11.97 0.17
CA PRO A 93 13.47 -13.29 0.11
C PRO A 93 14.98 -13.20 -0.15
N GLY A 94 15.79 -13.69 0.79
CA GLY A 94 17.25 -13.69 0.72
C GLY A 94 17.91 -12.31 0.59
N GLY A 95 17.14 -11.21 0.67
CA GLY A 95 17.64 -9.86 0.41
C GLY A 95 18.02 -9.55 -1.04
N ALA A 96 17.77 -10.45 -1.99
CA ALA A 96 18.00 -10.24 -3.41
C ALA A 96 16.83 -9.53 -4.10
N ASN A 97 15.63 -9.68 -3.55
CA ASN A 97 14.41 -9.05 -4.04
C ASN A 97 13.66 -8.40 -2.86
N PHE A 98 12.77 -7.46 -3.17
CA PHE A 98 11.85 -6.88 -2.20
C PHE A 98 10.45 -6.80 -2.80
N CYS A 99 9.46 -6.78 -1.92
CA CYS A 99 8.09 -6.46 -2.26
C CYS A 99 7.48 -5.60 -1.15
N ILE A 100 6.95 -4.44 -1.52
CA ILE A 100 6.36 -3.45 -0.62
C ILE A 100 4.87 -3.33 -0.96
N ASN A 101 4.04 -3.36 0.08
CA ASN A 101 2.61 -3.07 -0.01
C ASN A 101 2.33 -1.62 0.36
N GLY A 102 1.36 -1.03 -0.33
CA GLY A 102 0.82 0.28 -0.03
C GLY A 102 -0.70 0.24 -0.03
N THR A 103 -1.30 0.78 1.03
CA THR A 103 -2.75 0.95 1.15
C THR A 103 -3.07 2.40 1.48
N SER A 104 -4.21 2.91 1.02
CA SER A 104 -4.71 4.22 1.44
C SER A 104 -5.47 4.11 2.77
N TYR A 105 -5.38 5.14 3.63
CA TYR A 105 -6.24 5.26 4.81
C TYR A 105 -7.68 5.67 4.44
N ASP A 106 -7.84 6.46 3.38
CA ASP A 106 -9.13 7.00 2.94
C ASP A 106 -10.00 5.91 2.28
N ASP A 107 -9.36 4.94 1.61
CA ASP A 107 -10.02 3.81 0.98
C ASP A 107 -9.16 2.53 1.11
N PRO A 108 -9.44 1.62 2.08
CA PRO A 108 -8.64 0.41 2.28
C PRO A 108 -8.79 -0.60 1.14
N ASN A 109 -9.80 -0.45 0.28
CA ASN A 109 -9.97 -1.25 -0.94
C ASN A 109 -8.93 -0.90 -2.02
N ILE A 110 -8.22 0.21 -1.87
CA ILE A 110 -7.17 0.65 -2.80
C ILE A 110 -5.82 0.15 -2.24
N SER A 111 -5.44 -1.04 -2.69
CA SER A 111 -4.13 -1.64 -2.41
C SER A 111 -3.28 -1.72 -3.67
N TYR A 112 -2.03 -1.31 -3.56
CA TYR A 112 -1.01 -1.47 -4.58
C TYR A 112 0.22 -2.13 -3.99
N TYR A 113 1.02 -2.74 -4.85
CA TYR A 113 2.33 -3.26 -4.48
C TYR A 113 3.38 -2.89 -5.51
N ILE A 114 4.63 -2.82 -5.06
CA ILE A 114 5.80 -2.67 -5.94
C ILE A 114 6.85 -3.70 -5.54
N SER A 115 7.53 -4.25 -6.55
CA SER A 115 8.59 -5.25 -6.36
C SER A 115 9.84 -4.85 -7.13
N SER A 116 10.98 -5.46 -6.79
CA SER A 116 12.25 -5.23 -7.51
C SER A 116 12.22 -5.55 -9.01
N ASN A 117 11.23 -6.31 -9.48
CA ASN A 117 11.10 -6.72 -10.87
C ASN A 117 10.16 -5.82 -11.69
N GLN A 118 9.61 -4.77 -11.08
CA GLN A 118 8.62 -3.89 -11.72
C GLN A 118 8.92 -2.42 -11.41
N THR A 119 8.83 -1.58 -12.43
CA THR A 119 9.05 -0.13 -12.31
C THR A 119 7.80 0.62 -11.90
N GLU A 120 6.62 0.02 -12.13
CA GLU A 120 5.32 0.64 -11.84
C GLU A 120 4.56 -0.16 -10.76
N PRO A 121 3.87 0.50 -9.83
CA PRO A 121 3.05 -0.20 -8.84
C PRO A 121 1.84 -0.89 -9.47
N ALA A 122 1.69 -2.18 -9.17
CA ALA A 122 0.59 -3.01 -9.65
C ALA A 122 -0.54 -3.10 -8.60
N LEU A 123 -1.76 -3.34 -9.08
CA LEU A 123 -2.94 -3.49 -8.22
C LEU A 123 -2.85 -4.77 -7.38
N GLY A 124 -3.32 -4.68 -6.14
CA GLY A 124 -3.39 -5.79 -5.19
C GLY A 124 -2.28 -5.72 -4.15
N ASN A 125 -1.95 -6.88 -3.60
CA ASN A 125 -0.92 -7.04 -2.59
C ASN A 125 0.23 -7.86 -3.16
N CYS A 126 1.41 -7.66 -2.60
CA CYS A 126 2.54 -8.55 -2.77
C CYS A 126 2.08 -9.98 -2.54
N ASN A 127 2.17 -10.78 -3.60
CA ASN A 127 2.07 -12.21 -3.46
C ASN A 127 3.31 -12.67 -2.72
N VAL A 128 3.17 -12.94 -1.42
CA VAL A 128 4.17 -13.67 -0.64
C VAL A 128 4.12 -15.14 -1.05
N VAL A 129 4.41 -15.43 -2.32
CA VAL A 129 5.11 -16.67 -2.60
C VAL A 129 6.46 -16.46 -1.93
N ALA A 130 6.56 -16.99 -0.70
CA ALA A 130 7.85 -17.23 -0.09
C ALA A 130 8.72 -17.84 -1.19
N ALA A 131 9.96 -17.33 -1.32
CA ALA A 131 10.91 -17.66 -2.36
C ALA A 131 10.68 -19.08 -2.89
N ALA A 132 10.63 -19.31 -4.20
CA ALA A 132 10.59 -20.68 -4.73
C ALA A 132 11.67 -21.51 -4.00
N GLY A 133 11.25 -22.42 -3.12
CA GLY A 133 12.11 -23.09 -2.13
C GLY A 133 11.87 -22.78 -0.64
N THR A 134 10.87 -21.96 -0.28
CA THR A 134 10.41 -21.80 1.10
C THR A 134 8.90 -22.06 1.13
N PRO A 135 8.41 -23.09 1.86
CA PRO A 135 6.98 -23.27 2.01
C PRO A 135 6.41 -22.06 2.77
N SER A 136 5.59 -21.28 2.06
CA SER A 136 4.88 -20.09 2.56
C SER A 136 3.70 -20.41 3.47
N ASN A 137 3.50 -21.68 3.82
CA ASN A 137 2.56 -22.04 4.86
C ASN A 137 3.36 -22.34 6.13
N THR A 138 3.10 -21.56 7.19
CA THR A 138 3.30 -22.05 8.55
C THR A 138 2.40 -23.26 8.73
N THR A 139 2.90 -24.44 8.37
CA THR A 139 2.21 -25.69 8.61
C THR A 139 2.44 -26.08 10.06
N THR A 140 1.40 -26.50 10.76
CA THR A 140 1.57 -27.31 11.96
C THR A 140 2.22 -28.61 11.51
N ILE A 141 3.42 -28.87 12.03
CA ILE A 141 4.18 -30.04 11.67
C ILE A 141 3.96 -31.08 12.77
N ASP A 142 3.25 -32.15 12.42
CA ASP A 142 2.86 -33.19 13.37
C ASP A 142 3.87 -34.33 13.35
N PHE A 143 4.47 -34.63 14.51
CA PHE A 143 5.39 -35.75 14.72
C PHE A 143 4.97 -36.53 15.95
N TRP A 144 4.69 -37.83 15.79
CA TRP A 144 4.46 -38.78 16.90
C TRP A 144 3.56 -38.23 18.03
N GLY A 145 2.42 -37.64 17.67
CA GLY A 145 1.45 -37.09 18.64
C GLY A 145 1.79 -35.71 19.22
N SER A 146 2.79 -35.00 18.65
CA SER A 146 3.20 -33.64 19.04
C SER A 146 3.20 -32.73 17.81
N SER A 147 2.75 -31.48 17.95
CA SER A 147 2.72 -30.49 16.85
C SER A 147 3.69 -29.33 17.12
N VAL A 148 4.56 -29.01 16.17
CA VAL A 148 5.43 -27.81 16.22
C VAL A 148 5.15 -26.92 15.02
N THR A 149 5.19 -25.61 15.21
CA THR A 149 5.07 -24.65 14.10
C THR A 149 6.42 -24.46 13.44
N GLY A 150 6.51 -24.69 12.13
CA GLY A 150 7.75 -24.52 11.40
C GLY A 150 7.52 -24.41 9.90
N ILE A 151 8.63 -24.44 9.16
CA ILE A 151 8.69 -24.28 7.72
C ILE A 151 9.06 -25.64 7.13
N GLY A 152 8.15 -26.27 6.38
CA GLY A 152 8.41 -27.53 5.68
C GLY A 152 7.26 -27.95 4.78
N ASP A 153 7.54 -28.82 3.81
CA ASP A 153 6.51 -29.45 2.99
C ASP A 153 5.99 -30.69 3.72
N SER A 154 4.68 -30.97 3.61
CA SER A 154 4.01 -32.06 4.34
C SER A 154 4.51 -33.48 4.02
N ASN A 155 5.51 -33.64 3.16
CA ASN A 155 6.09 -34.93 2.73
C ASN A 155 7.63 -34.98 2.85
N ASP A 156 8.27 -33.97 3.44
CA ASP A 156 9.75 -33.87 3.47
C ASP A 156 10.26 -33.40 4.86
N VAL A 157 11.48 -32.88 4.94
CA VAL A 157 12.07 -32.29 6.15
C VAL A 157 11.49 -30.91 6.43
N ALA A 158 11.18 -30.64 7.69
CA ALA A 158 10.72 -29.34 8.17
C ALA A 158 11.66 -28.79 9.26
N VAL A 159 11.72 -27.47 9.40
CA VAL A 159 12.56 -26.78 10.39
C VAL A 159 11.73 -25.88 11.30
N ASP A 160 12.02 -25.89 12.61
CA ASP A 160 11.36 -24.98 13.56
C ASP A 160 12.04 -23.59 13.62
N ALA A 161 11.44 -22.67 14.39
CA ALA A 161 11.99 -21.33 14.61
C ALA A 161 13.30 -21.32 15.42
N ALA A 162 13.67 -22.43 16.07
CA ALA A 162 14.93 -22.60 16.77
C ALA A 162 16.04 -23.21 15.88
N GLY A 163 15.72 -23.55 14.62
CA GLY A 163 16.65 -24.11 13.65
C GLY A 163 16.83 -25.63 13.75
N ASN A 164 15.99 -26.33 14.52
CA ASN A 164 16.02 -27.80 14.57
C ASN A 164 15.30 -28.36 13.36
N ALA A 165 15.86 -29.42 12.76
CA ALA A 165 15.28 -30.11 11.62
C ALA A 165 14.53 -31.39 12.06
N TYR A 166 13.38 -31.63 11.44
CA TYR A 166 12.47 -32.71 11.75
C TYR A 166 11.96 -33.38 10.47
N VAL A 167 11.78 -34.70 10.48
CA VAL A 167 11.36 -35.47 9.29
C VAL A 167 9.85 -35.67 9.31
N VAL A 168 9.10 -35.05 8.38
CA VAL A 168 7.62 -35.08 8.41
C VAL A 168 7.14 -36.45 7.96
N SER A 169 6.71 -37.26 8.92
CA SER A 169 6.16 -38.58 8.64
C SER A 169 4.70 -38.43 8.19
N THR A 170 4.43 -38.54 6.89
CA THR A 170 3.05 -38.81 6.46
C THR A 170 2.67 -40.19 6.95
N GLY A 171 1.74 -40.25 7.90
CA GLY A 171 1.14 -41.51 8.36
C GLY A 171 0.46 -42.22 7.18
N ARG A 172 1.20 -43.03 6.45
CA ARG A 172 0.66 -44.08 5.59
C ARG A 172 0.55 -45.33 6.45
N ASN A 173 -0.68 -45.72 6.74
CA ASN A 173 -1.02 -47.08 7.17
C ASN A 173 -0.63 -48.08 6.08
#